data_AF-A0A6N9P4U0-F1
#
_entry.id   AF-A0A6N9P4U0-F1
#
_cell.length_a   1.000
_cell.length_b   1.000
_cell.length_c   1.000
_cell.angle_alpha   90.00
_cell.angle_beta   90.00
_cell.angle_gamma   90.00
#
_symmetry.space_group_name_H-M   'P 1'
#
loop_
_entity.id
_entity.type
_entity.pdbx_description
1 polymer ?
#
loop_
_entity_poly.entity_id
_entity_poly.type
_entity_poly.pdbx_seq_one_letter_code
_entity_poly.pdbx_strand_id
1 'polypeptide(L)'
;MAAKITAYFVRNGILQEKQSELFTYALRDTFHQSQIVCIILGIGILLGYPGETIAFLVAFPLLRRYCGGLHAVSPRCCTVSTICLYGVALWMSLNVDSTFLIIGTAIAAALIYHYAPVEHTNNILNLRQKRKFRQYGQCIVTVLSCTAIGIAIYMDSSVIAMVLCTIVINGFQLAIQKKPVWSKLEVKKHLLYSLTACVFFIGISSMQSACRNWSYQPEITASLRKYMDN
;
A
#
# COMPACT_ATOMS: atom_id res chain seq x y z
N MET A 1 14.03 -16.31 -13.68
CA MET A 1 14.38 -15.14 -14.53
C MET A 1 15.32 -14.18 -13.80
N ALA A 2 14.93 -13.59 -12.66
CA ALA A 2 15.77 -12.68 -11.87
C ALA A 2 17.20 -13.22 -11.60
N ALA A 3 17.35 -14.47 -11.14
CA ALA A 3 18.67 -15.06 -10.90
C ALA A 3 19.54 -15.18 -12.16
N LYS A 4 18.94 -15.39 -13.34
CA LYS A 4 19.68 -15.44 -14.62
C LYS A 4 20.18 -14.04 -15.01
N ILE A 5 19.35 -13.01 -14.80
CA ILE A 5 19.72 -11.62 -15.01
C ILE A 5 20.85 -11.26 -14.05
N THR A 6 20.71 -11.50 -12.75
CA THR A 6 21.79 -11.27 -11.78
C THR A 6 23.09 -11.98 -12.18
N ALA A 7 23.02 -13.26 -12.56
CA ALA A 7 24.20 -14.02 -12.97
C ALA A 7 24.89 -13.39 -14.19
N TYR A 8 24.12 -12.83 -15.14
CA TYR A 8 24.68 -12.06 -16.26
C TYR A 8 25.40 -10.79 -15.78
N PHE A 9 24.81 -10.02 -14.87
CA PHE A 9 25.44 -8.80 -14.34
C PHE A 9 26.71 -9.08 -13.51
N VAL A 10 26.73 -10.19 -12.76
CA VAL A 10 27.93 -10.64 -12.03
C VAL A 10 29.02 -11.10 -12.99
N ARG A 11 28.68 -11.93 -13.99
CA ARG A 11 29.65 -12.42 -14.99
C ARG A 11 30.32 -11.31 -15.80
N ASN A 12 29.61 -10.20 -16.03
CA ASN A 12 30.14 -9.04 -16.74
C ASN A 12 30.87 -8.04 -15.82
N GLY A 13 31.08 -8.37 -14.54
CA GLY A 13 31.77 -7.48 -13.59
C GLY A 13 31.02 -6.21 -13.21
N ILE A 14 29.75 -6.08 -13.61
CA ILE A 14 28.90 -4.91 -13.32
C ILE A 14 28.43 -4.94 -11.85
N LEU A 15 28.18 -6.14 -11.33
CA LEU A 15 27.69 -6.35 -9.97
C LEU A 15 28.65 -7.22 -9.18
N GLN A 16 28.99 -6.81 -7.96
CA GLN A 16 29.78 -7.64 -7.05
C GLN A 16 28.97 -8.85 -6.58
N GLU A 17 29.64 -9.99 -6.41
CA GLU A 17 29.00 -11.24 -5.99
C GLU A 17 28.28 -11.11 -4.63
N LYS A 18 28.83 -10.29 -3.71
CA LYS A 18 28.22 -9.96 -2.42
C LYS A 18 26.87 -9.24 -2.54
N GLN A 19 26.61 -8.55 -3.63
CA GLN A 19 25.37 -7.81 -3.90
C GLN A 19 24.38 -8.61 -4.76
N SER A 20 24.80 -9.76 -5.30
CA SER A 20 23.98 -10.59 -6.19
C SER A 20 22.65 -11.00 -5.56
N GLU A 21 22.67 -11.33 -4.27
CA GLU A 21 21.49 -11.75 -3.53
C GLU A 21 20.46 -10.63 -3.40
N LEU A 22 20.91 -9.44 -3.01
CA LEU A 22 20.08 -8.22 -2.91
C LEU A 22 19.51 -7.81 -4.26
N PHE A 23 20.34 -7.83 -5.30
CA PHE A 23 19.89 -7.48 -6.64
C PHE A 23 18.85 -8.47 -7.16
N THR A 24 19.05 -9.77 -6.92
CA THR A 24 18.08 -10.81 -7.28
C THR A 24 16.75 -10.61 -6.58
N TYR A 25 16.78 -10.27 -5.29
CA TYR A 25 15.58 -9.96 -4.52
C TYR A 25 14.88 -8.71 -5.06
N ALA A 26 15.60 -7.60 -5.25
CA ALA A 26 15.05 -6.35 -5.77
C ALA A 26 14.44 -6.52 -7.17
N LEU A 27 15.06 -7.31 -8.04
CA LEU A 27 14.50 -7.65 -9.36
C LEU A 27 13.21 -8.47 -9.24
N ARG A 28 13.17 -9.45 -8.33
CA ARG A 28 11.98 -10.27 -8.10
C ARG A 28 10.82 -9.42 -7.58
N ASP A 29 11.08 -8.55 -6.60
CA ASP A 29 10.06 -7.64 -6.06
C ASP A 29 9.59 -6.65 -7.13
N THR A 30 10.51 -6.01 -7.86
CA THR A 30 10.17 -5.09 -8.95
C THR A 30 9.31 -5.76 -10.01
N PHE A 31 9.64 -6.99 -10.41
CA PHE A 31 8.84 -7.76 -11.35
C PHE A 31 7.44 -8.04 -10.78
N HIS A 32 7.35 -8.42 -9.51
CA HIS A 32 6.06 -8.65 -8.86
C HIS A 32 5.20 -7.37 -8.80
N GLN A 33 5.77 -6.23 -8.42
CA GLN A 33 5.07 -4.94 -8.43
C GLN A 33 4.62 -4.56 -9.84
N SER A 34 5.45 -4.80 -10.86
CA SER A 34 5.08 -4.55 -12.25
C SER A 34 3.88 -5.41 -12.70
N GLN A 35 3.79 -6.66 -12.24
CA GLN A 35 2.63 -7.51 -12.50
C GLN A 35 1.36 -6.95 -11.87
N ILE A 36 1.43 -6.49 -10.62
CA ILE A 36 0.28 -5.86 -9.93
C ILE A 36 -0.19 -4.61 -10.70
N VAL A 37 0.76 -3.75 -11.10
CA VAL A 37 0.46 -2.54 -11.90
C VAL A 37 -0.25 -2.93 -13.20
N CYS A 38 0.28 -3.89 -13.96
CA CYS A 38 -0.33 -4.35 -15.21
C CYS A 38 -1.74 -4.92 -15.00
N ILE A 39 -1.95 -5.71 -13.94
CA ILE A 39 -3.26 -6.29 -13.64
C ILE A 39 -4.28 -5.19 -13.30
N ILE A 40 -3.93 -4.27 -12.40
CA ILE A 40 -4.83 -3.18 -11.99
C ILE A 40 -5.13 -2.25 -13.18
N LEU A 41 -4.11 -1.90 -13.97
CA LEU A 41 -4.28 -1.09 -15.17
C LEU A 41 -5.19 -1.78 -16.19
N GLY A 42 -4.99 -3.08 -16.43
CA GLY A 42 -5.85 -3.88 -17.31
C GLY A 42 -7.30 -3.91 -16.83
N ILE A 43 -7.54 -4.16 -15.54
CA ILE A 43 -8.89 -4.13 -14.95
C ILE A 43 -9.51 -2.74 -15.12
N GLY A 44 -8.77 -1.68 -14.83
CA GLY A 44 -9.23 -0.30 -14.95
C GLY A 44 -9.65 0.10 -16.36
N ILE A 45 -8.83 -0.27 -17.35
CA ILE A 45 -9.13 -0.03 -18.78
C ILE A 45 -10.38 -0.83 -19.19
N LEU A 46 -10.46 -2.11 -18.80
CA LEU A 46 -11.62 -2.95 -19.12
C LEU A 46 -12.92 -2.43 -18.51
N LEU A 47 -12.85 -1.81 -17.33
CA LEU A 47 -14.00 -1.19 -16.67
C LEU A 47 -14.31 0.23 -17.20
N GLY A 48 -13.44 0.81 -18.05
CA GLY A 48 -13.64 2.14 -18.62
C GLY A 48 -13.16 3.32 -17.75
N TYR A 49 -12.35 3.05 -16.71
CA TYR A 49 -11.90 4.05 -15.73
C TYR A 49 -10.36 4.21 -15.69
N PRO A 50 -9.68 4.47 -16.83
CA PRO A 50 -8.22 4.53 -16.87
C PRO A 50 -7.65 5.68 -16.01
N GLY A 51 -8.35 6.82 -15.91
CA GLY A 51 -7.88 7.98 -15.15
C GLY A 51 -7.83 7.72 -13.65
N GLU A 52 -8.91 7.17 -13.10
CA GLU A 52 -9.04 6.74 -11.71
C GLU A 52 -7.99 5.67 -11.39
N THR A 53 -7.78 4.74 -12.32
CA THR A 53 -6.80 3.68 -12.17
C THR A 53 -5.38 4.21 -12.06
N ILE A 54 -5.00 5.16 -12.92
CA ILE A 54 -3.70 5.82 -12.86
C ILE A 54 -3.57 6.59 -11.54
N ALA A 55 -4.60 7.32 -11.13
CA ALA A 55 -4.60 8.06 -9.87
C ALA A 55 -4.35 7.13 -8.68
N PHE A 56 -4.99 5.96 -8.65
CA PHE A 56 -4.76 4.94 -7.63
C PHE A 56 -3.34 4.37 -7.68
N LEU A 57 -2.85 3.99 -8.87
CA LEU A 57 -1.52 3.41 -9.07
C LEU A 57 -0.38 4.37 -8.70
N VAL A 58 -0.64 5.68 -8.69
CA VAL A 58 0.32 6.69 -8.21
C VAL A 58 0.16 6.93 -6.71
N ALA A 59 -1.05 7.29 -6.25
CA ALA A 59 -1.27 7.73 -4.87
C ALA A 59 -1.11 6.60 -3.85
N PHE A 60 -1.65 5.41 -4.13
CA PHE A 60 -1.65 4.29 -3.19
C PHE A 60 -0.23 3.79 -2.87
N PRO A 61 0.64 3.48 -3.86
CA PRO A 61 2.01 3.03 -3.57
C PRO A 61 2.88 4.10 -2.92
N LEU A 62 2.70 5.39 -3.24
CA LEU A 62 3.44 6.48 -2.61
C LEU A 62 3.13 6.58 -1.11
N LEU A 63 1.85 6.64 -0.74
CA LEU A 63 1.44 6.66 0.66
C LEU A 63 1.91 5.40 1.37
N ARG A 64 1.72 4.22 0.77
CA ARG A 64 2.10 2.94 1.37
C ARG A 64 3.61 2.81 1.60
N ARG A 65 4.44 3.33 0.69
CA ARG A 65 5.90 3.28 0.79
C ARG A 65 6.43 4.08 1.97
N TYR A 66 5.89 5.28 2.21
CA TYR A 66 6.43 6.19 3.22
C TYR A 66 5.66 6.20 4.53
N CYS A 67 4.35 5.93 4.50
CA CYS A 67 3.52 5.89 5.69
C CYS A 67 3.48 4.49 6.32
N GLY A 68 3.69 3.44 5.51
CA GLY A 68 3.56 2.04 5.91
C GLY A 68 2.15 1.50 5.68
N GLY A 69 1.82 0.40 6.35
CA GLY A 69 0.50 -0.23 6.27
C GLY A 69 0.57 -1.75 6.48
N LEU A 70 -0.57 -2.41 6.24
CA LEU A 70 -0.69 -3.86 6.42
C LEU A 70 0.08 -4.61 5.33
N HIS A 71 1.16 -5.32 5.67
CA HIS A 71 1.87 -6.19 4.73
C HIS A 71 1.29 -7.62 4.73
N ALA A 72 1.15 -8.20 3.54
CA ALA A 72 0.73 -9.58 3.38
C ALA A 72 1.92 -10.53 3.54
N VAL A 73 1.69 -11.71 4.13
CA VAL A 73 2.72 -12.75 4.34
C VAL A 73 3.23 -13.34 3.03
N SER A 74 2.40 -13.37 1.98
CA SER A 74 2.79 -13.92 0.67
C SER A 74 2.56 -12.91 -0.46
N PRO A 75 3.38 -12.95 -1.53
CA PRO A 75 3.18 -12.14 -2.73
C PRO A 75 1.78 -12.29 -3.34
N ARG A 76 1.23 -13.51 -3.34
CA ARG A 76 -0.13 -13.79 -3.85
C ARG A 76 -1.20 -13.06 -3.03
N CYS A 77 -1.10 -13.13 -1.71
CA CYS A 77 -2.00 -12.39 -0.80
C CYS A 77 -1.85 -10.87 -0.99
N CYS A 78 -0.64 -10.38 -1.26
CA CYS A 78 -0.41 -8.96 -1.56
C CYS A 78 -1.14 -8.54 -2.85
N THR A 79 -1.04 -9.36 -3.90
CA THR A 79 -1.72 -9.10 -5.18
C THR A 79 -3.24 -9.07 -5.00
N VAL A 80 -3.82 -10.11 -4.38
CA VAL A 80 -5.27 -10.20 -4.16
C VAL A 80 -5.77 -9.05 -3.30
N SER A 81 -5.10 -8.75 -2.19
CA SER A 81 -5.51 -7.64 -1.32
C SER A 81 -5.42 -6.29 -2.01
N THR A 82 -4.39 -6.04 -2.84
CA THR A 82 -4.27 -4.79 -3.61
C THR A 82 -5.38 -4.67 -4.66
N ILE A 83 -5.72 -5.75 -5.36
CA ILE A 83 -6.84 -5.76 -6.33
C ILE A 83 -8.17 -5.48 -5.62
N CYS A 84 -8.42 -6.09 -4.47
CA CYS A 84 -9.63 -5.83 -3.68
C CYS A 84 -9.70 -4.37 -3.21
N LEU A 85 -8.59 -3.82 -2.71
CA LEU A 85 -8.52 -2.42 -2.28
C LEU A 85 -8.75 -1.46 -3.44
N TYR A 86 -8.21 -1.76 -4.62
CA TYR A 86 -8.48 -1.01 -5.83
C TYR A 86 -9.98 -1.03 -6.18
N GLY A 87 -10.62 -2.21 -6.18
CA GLY A 87 -12.06 -2.32 -6.46
C GLY A 87 -12.92 -1.54 -5.45
N VAL A 88 -12.56 -1.55 -4.17
CA VAL A 88 -13.24 -0.76 -3.14
C VAL A 88 -13.03 0.73 -3.36
N ALA A 89 -11.80 1.15 -3.66
CA ALA A 89 -11.48 2.55 -3.95
C ALA A 89 -12.26 3.05 -5.17
N LEU A 90 -12.30 2.27 -6.24
CA LEU A 90 -13.04 2.59 -7.47
C LEU A 90 -14.54 2.67 -7.22
N TRP A 91 -15.11 1.74 -6.45
CA TRP A 91 -16.53 1.83 -6.11
C TRP A 91 -16.82 3.08 -5.29
N MET A 92 -15.99 3.39 -4.28
CA MET A 92 -16.19 4.58 -3.45
C MET A 92 -16.06 5.86 -4.26
N SER A 93 -15.09 5.94 -5.19
CA SER A 93 -14.89 7.12 -6.03
C SER A 93 -16.04 7.41 -6.99
N LEU A 94 -16.88 6.42 -7.28
CA LEU A 94 -18.02 6.55 -8.20
C LEU A 94 -19.36 6.70 -7.48
N ASN A 95 -19.45 6.26 -6.21
CA ASN A 95 -20.74 6.13 -5.52
C ASN A 95 -20.84 6.90 -4.19
N VAL A 96 -19.72 7.39 -3.65
CA VAL A 96 -19.71 8.14 -2.39
C VAL A 96 -19.60 9.63 -2.69
N ASP A 97 -20.49 10.42 -2.09
CA ASP A 97 -20.48 11.87 -2.21
C ASP A 97 -19.13 12.46 -1.76
N SER A 98 -18.64 13.44 -2.53
CA SER A 98 -17.35 14.08 -2.33
C SER A 98 -17.22 14.70 -0.94
N THR A 99 -18.31 15.17 -0.32
CA THR A 99 -18.34 15.71 1.04
C THR A 99 -17.91 14.66 2.07
N PHE A 100 -18.44 13.43 1.98
CA PHE A 100 -18.04 12.35 2.87
C PHE A 100 -16.59 11.93 2.65
N LEU A 101 -16.13 11.94 1.40
CA LEU A 101 -14.73 11.65 1.07
C LEU A 101 -13.77 12.72 1.61
N ILE A 102 -14.14 14.00 1.56
CA ILE A 102 -13.35 15.10 2.12
C ILE A 102 -13.24 14.95 3.65
N ILE A 103 -14.35 14.70 4.34
CA ILE A 103 -14.35 14.46 5.80
C ILE A 103 -13.49 13.25 6.14
N GLY A 104 -13.67 12.13 5.43
CA GLY A 104 -12.88 10.92 5.61
C GLY A 104 -11.39 11.18 5.37
N THR A 105 -11.04 11.98 4.38
CA THR A 105 -9.66 12.36 4.04
C THR A 105 -9.03 13.18 5.16
N ALA A 106 -9.75 14.13 5.74
CA ALA A 106 -9.25 14.91 6.88
C ALA A 106 -8.93 14.02 8.09
N ILE A 107 -9.81 13.06 8.40
CA ILE A 107 -9.60 12.08 9.48
C ILE A 107 -8.40 11.18 9.16
N ALA A 108 -8.33 10.64 7.94
CA ALA A 108 -7.24 9.77 7.50
C ALA A 108 -5.88 10.49 7.48
N ALA A 109 -5.85 11.75 7.05
CA ALA A 109 -4.65 12.57 7.08
C ALA A 109 -4.15 12.79 8.52
N ALA A 110 -5.04 13.05 9.48
CA ALA A 110 -4.68 13.15 10.90
C ALA A 110 -4.10 11.83 11.45
N LEU A 111 -4.71 10.69 11.09
CA LEU A 111 -4.21 9.36 11.46
C LEU A 111 -2.81 9.11 10.88
N ILE A 112 -2.60 9.41 9.60
CA ILE A 112 -1.30 9.30 8.95
C ILE A 112 -0.28 10.20 9.64
N TYR A 113 -0.62 11.46 9.92
CA TYR A 113 0.31 12.42 10.52
C TYR A 113 0.81 11.97 11.90
N HIS A 114 -0.06 11.32 12.68
CA HIS A 114 0.25 10.90 14.04
C HIS A 114 0.87 9.50 14.12
N TYR A 115 0.49 8.58 13.24
CA TYR A 115 0.93 7.18 13.30
C TYR A 115 2.02 6.81 12.29
N ALA A 116 2.22 7.58 11.23
CA ALA A 116 3.27 7.31 10.25
C ALA A 116 4.68 7.79 10.73
N PRO A 117 5.75 7.12 10.28
CA PRO A 117 5.74 5.83 9.59
C PRO A 117 5.47 4.71 10.60
N VAL A 118 4.60 3.78 10.25
CA VAL A 118 4.44 2.57 11.07
C VAL A 118 5.59 1.62 10.75
N GLU A 119 6.44 1.40 11.75
CA GLU A 119 7.55 0.46 11.66
C GLU A 119 7.04 -0.98 11.58
N HIS A 120 7.74 -1.78 10.80
CA HIS A 120 7.57 -3.22 10.82
C HIS A 120 8.54 -3.78 11.87
N THR A 121 8.10 -4.71 12.71
CA THR A 121 8.93 -5.36 13.76
C THR A 121 10.17 -6.08 13.24
N ASN A 122 10.29 -6.23 11.92
CA ASN A 122 11.41 -6.86 11.22
C ASN A 122 12.03 -5.93 10.18
N ASN A 123 11.53 -4.71 9.99
CA ASN A 123 12.22 -3.65 9.24
C ASN A 123 12.28 -2.45 10.19
N ILE A 124 13.22 -2.56 11.13
CA ILE A 124 13.42 -1.55 12.16
C ILE A 124 14.12 -0.39 11.48
N LEU A 125 13.36 0.67 11.20
CA LEU A 125 13.93 1.88 10.63
C LEU A 125 14.93 2.45 11.63
N ASN A 126 16.15 2.74 11.16
CA ASN A 126 17.06 3.51 11.98
C ASN A 126 16.47 4.92 12.22
N LEU A 127 16.91 5.60 13.29
CA LEU A 127 16.33 6.90 13.69
C LEU A 127 16.35 7.93 12.55
N ARG A 128 17.37 7.89 11.68
CA ARG A 128 17.49 8.78 10.51
C ARG A 128 16.46 8.44 9.43
N GLN A 129 16.30 7.16 9.09
CA GLN A 129 15.31 6.66 8.13
C GLN A 129 13.89 6.92 8.62
N LYS A 130 13.59 6.64 9.90
CA LYS A 130 12.29 6.93 10.51
C LYS A 130 11.94 8.40 10.39
N ARG A 131 12.87 9.30 10.71
CA ARG A 131 12.68 10.75 10.57
C ARG A 131 12.42 11.15 9.11
N LYS A 132 13.21 10.63 8.17
CA LYS A 132 13.03 10.91 6.73
C LYS A 132 11.68 10.39 6.21
N PHE A 133 11.31 9.15 6.52
CA PHE A 133 10.04 8.56 6.08
C PHE A 133 8.85 9.27 6.70
N ARG A 134 8.96 9.71 7.96
CA ARG A 134 7.95 10.58 8.58
C ARG A 134 7.78 11.88 7.81
N GLN A 135 8.88 12.57 7.51
CA GLN A 135 8.86 13.83 6.77
C GLN A 135 8.27 13.65 5.37
N TYR A 136 8.68 12.61 4.65
CA TYR A 136 8.15 12.31 3.31
C TYR A 136 6.67 11.91 3.37
N GLY A 137 6.27 11.03 4.29
CA GLY A 137 4.88 10.62 4.44
C GLY A 137 3.96 11.80 4.80
N GLN A 138 4.41 12.67 5.71
CA GLN A 138 3.69 13.90 6.07
C GLN A 138 3.59 14.87 4.89
N CYS A 139 4.69 15.09 4.16
CA CYS A 139 4.67 15.92 2.96
C CYS A 139 3.71 15.38 1.90
N ILE A 140 3.78 14.09 1.59
CA ILE A 140 2.94 13.43 0.59
C ILE A 140 1.47 13.52 0.97
N VAL A 141 1.10 13.17 2.21
CA VAL A 141 -0.31 13.23 2.62
C VAL A 141 -0.85 14.65 2.64
N THR A 142 -0.03 15.64 3.04
CA THR A 142 -0.43 17.05 3.00
C THR A 142 -0.64 17.53 1.57
N VAL A 143 0.32 17.29 0.67
CA VAL A 143 0.21 17.70 -0.74
C VAL A 143 -0.98 17.03 -1.40
N LEU A 144 -1.14 15.72 -1.27
CA LEU A 144 -2.26 14.98 -1.87
C LEU A 144 -3.61 15.44 -1.30
N SER A 145 -3.72 15.61 0.03
CA SER A 145 -4.98 16.05 0.65
C SER A 145 -5.33 17.48 0.24
N CYS A 146 -4.40 18.43 0.32
CA CYS A 146 -4.66 19.83 0.00
C CYS A 146 -5.02 20.02 -1.48
N THR A 147 -4.30 19.34 -2.39
CA THR A 147 -4.59 19.42 -3.82
C THR A 147 -5.92 18.75 -4.17
N ALA A 148 -6.17 17.54 -3.67
CA ALA A 148 -7.42 16.83 -3.95
C ALA A 148 -8.64 17.54 -3.38
N ILE A 149 -8.59 17.99 -2.11
CA ILE A 149 -9.69 18.73 -1.48
C ILE A 149 -9.90 20.09 -2.19
N GLY A 150 -8.81 20.80 -2.50
CA GLY A 150 -8.88 22.07 -3.21
C GLY A 150 -9.59 21.95 -4.56
N ILE A 151 -9.32 20.89 -5.32
CA ILE A 151 -9.99 20.63 -6.60
C ILE A 151 -11.44 20.17 -6.38
N ALA A 152 -11.66 19.26 -5.42
CA ALA A 152 -12.98 18.67 -5.15
C ALA A 152 -14.05 19.71 -4.74
N ILE A 153 -13.65 20.84 -4.15
CA ILE A 153 -14.56 21.93 -3.79
C ILE A 153 -15.19 22.60 -5.02
N TYR A 154 -14.46 22.65 -6.15
CA TYR A 154 -14.90 23.35 -7.36
C TYR A 154 -15.37 22.41 -8.48
N MET A 155 -14.89 21.17 -8.48
CA MET A 155 -15.15 20.21 -9.54
C MET A 155 -15.38 18.83 -8.96
N ASP A 156 -16.57 18.29 -9.21
CA ASP A 156 -16.85 16.89 -8.91
C ASP A 156 -16.22 16.01 -10.00
N SER A 157 -15.28 15.16 -9.60
CA SER A 157 -14.49 14.33 -10.50
C SER A 157 -14.17 13.01 -9.81
N SER A 158 -14.56 11.91 -10.46
CA SER A 158 -14.26 10.55 -10.02
C SER A 158 -12.75 10.30 -9.86
N VAL A 159 -11.91 10.96 -10.68
CA VAL A 159 -10.45 10.88 -10.57
C VAL A 159 -9.96 11.51 -9.26
N ILE A 160 -10.50 12.67 -8.88
CA ILE A 160 -10.16 13.32 -7.60
C ILE A 160 -10.73 12.53 -6.42
N ALA A 161 -11.97 12.05 -6.55
CA ALA A 161 -12.59 11.17 -5.56
C ALA A 161 -11.75 9.90 -5.33
N MET A 162 -11.11 9.35 -6.37
CA MET A 162 -10.21 8.21 -6.26
C MET A 162 -8.95 8.54 -5.43
N VAL A 163 -8.36 9.72 -5.61
CA VAL A 163 -7.24 10.18 -4.77
C VAL A 163 -7.68 10.27 -3.31
N LEU A 164 -8.83 10.89 -3.03
CA LEU A 164 -9.39 10.96 -1.67
C LEU A 164 -9.61 9.55 -1.07
N CYS A 165 -10.20 8.63 -1.84
CA CYS A 165 -10.41 7.24 -1.44
C CYS A 165 -9.09 6.55 -1.08
N THR A 166 -8.01 6.78 -1.84
CA THR A 166 -6.71 6.17 -1.55
C THR A 166 -6.11 6.66 -0.23
N ILE A 167 -6.30 7.95 0.11
CA ILE A 167 -5.85 8.52 1.39
C ILE A 167 -6.65 7.91 2.54
N VAL A 168 -7.97 7.84 2.38
CA VAL A 168 -8.89 7.22 3.35
C VAL A 168 -8.48 5.77 3.64
N ILE A 169 -8.29 4.96 2.60
CA ILE A 169 -7.90 3.55 2.72
C ILE A 169 -6.55 3.42 3.46
N ASN A 170 -5.54 4.20 3.11
CA ASN A 170 -4.22 4.14 3.77
C ASN A 170 -4.30 4.56 5.25
N GLY A 171 -5.04 5.61 5.58
CA GLY A 171 -5.26 6.04 6.96
C GLY A 171 -5.95 4.97 7.81
N PHE A 172 -6.98 4.32 7.27
CA PHE A 172 -7.65 3.20 7.94
C PHE A 172 -6.72 2.00 8.13
N GLN A 173 -5.91 1.63 7.13
CA GLN A 173 -4.94 0.54 7.26
C GLN A 173 -3.94 0.79 8.40
N LEU A 174 -3.46 2.03 8.54
CA LEU A 174 -2.57 2.44 9.64
C LEU A 174 -3.24 2.33 11.00
N ALA A 175 -4.51 2.78 11.10
CA ALA A 175 -5.27 2.67 12.35
C ALA A 175 -5.50 1.20 12.77
N ILE A 176 -5.80 0.32 11.81
CA ILE A 176 -5.96 -1.12 12.06
C ILE A 176 -4.64 -1.73 12.52
N GLN A 177 -3.52 -1.36 11.89
CA GLN A 177 -2.20 -1.87 12.25
C GLN A 177 -1.78 -1.50 13.67
N LYS A 178 -2.25 -0.35 14.19
CA LYS A 178 -1.93 0.12 15.55
C LYS A 178 -2.74 -0.58 16.65
N LYS A 179 -3.94 -1.11 16.37
CA LYS A 179 -4.79 -1.71 17.42
C LYS A 179 -4.26 -3.10 17.87
N PRO A 180 -4.23 -3.40 19.18
CA PRO A 180 -3.89 -4.73 19.67
C PRO A 180 -4.92 -5.76 19.16
N VAL A 181 -4.43 -6.95 18.77
CA VAL A 181 -5.07 -8.03 17.97
C VAL A 181 -6.42 -8.59 18.50
N TRP A 182 -6.95 -8.07 19.60
CA TRP A 182 -8.08 -8.64 20.35
C TRP A 182 -9.49 -8.19 19.91
N SER A 183 -9.66 -7.32 18.91
CA SER A 183 -11.00 -6.84 18.50
C SER A 183 -11.53 -7.40 17.17
N LYS A 184 -10.98 -8.50 16.64
CA LYS A 184 -11.46 -9.12 15.38
C LYS A 184 -12.93 -9.60 15.45
N LEU A 185 -13.49 -9.75 16.66
CA LEU A 185 -14.88 -10.14 16.87
C LEU A 185 -15.88 -8.98 16.72
N GLU A 186 -15.48 -7.75 17.02
CA GLU A 186 -16.37 -6.58 16.94
C GLU A 186 -16.47 -6.00 15.54
N VAL A 187 -15.38 -6.02 14.78
CA VAL A 187 -15.35 -5.58 13.37
C VAL A 187 -16.29 -6.42 12.51
N LYS A 188 -16.47 -7.71 12.83
CA LYS A 188 -17.43 -8.59 12.13
C LYS A 188 -18.89 -8.16 12.30
N LYS A 189 -19.27 -7.52 13.41
CA LYS A 189 -20.66 -7.14 13.70
C LYS A 189 -21.09 -5.85 12.99
N HIS A 190 -20.18 -4.91 12.77
CA HIS A 190 -20.50 -3.59 12.20
C HIS A 190 -20.39 -3.50 10.66
N LEU A 191 -19.87 -4.52 9.98
CA LEU A 191 -19.58 -4.48 8.52
C LEU A 191 -20.62 -5.20 7.63
N LEU A 192 -21.82 -5.50 8.12
CA LEU A 192 -22.77 -6.38 7.43
C LEU A 192 -23.61 -5.74 6.29
N TYR A 193 -23.42 -4.47 5.90
CA TYR A 193 -24.39 -3.77 5.04
C TYR A 193 -23.91 -3.17 3.70
N SER A 194 -22.73 -3.52 3.16
CA SER A 194 -22.44 -3.14 1.76
C SER A 194 -21.61 -4.17 0.99
N LEU A 195 -21.87 -4.26 -0.32
CA LEU A 195 -21.08 -5.07 -1.27
C LEU A 195 -19.58 -4.71 -1.19
N THR A 196 -19.27 -3.45 -0.91
CA THR A 196 -17.92 -2.94 -0.67
C THR A 196 -17.30 -3.37 0.64
N ALA A 197 -18.08 -3.53 1.71
CA ALA A 197 -17.62 -4.12 2.94
C ALA A 197 -17.17 -5.58 2.74
N CYS A 198 -17.83 -6.33 1.87
CA CYS A 198 -17.43 -7.70 1.52
C CYS A 198 -16.10 -7.73 0.73
N VAL A 199 -15.94 -6.90 -0.31
CA VAL A 199 -14.67 -6.83 -1.06
C VAL A 199 -13.54 -6.32 -0.18
N PHE A 200 -13.80 -5.33 0.69
CA PHE A 200 -12.84 -4.84 1.68
C PHE A 200 -12.49 -5.90 2.71
N PHE A 201 -13.48 -6.64 3.22
CA PHE A 201 -13.28 -7.77 4.11
C PHE A 201 -12.48 -8.87 3.44
N ILE A 202 -12.76 -9.20 2.17
CA ILE A 202 -11.98 -10.14 1.35
C ILE A 202 -10.55 -9.60 1.17
N GLY A 203 -10.37 -8.29 0.97
CA GLY A 203 -9.06 -7.66 0.93
C GLY A 203 -8.28 -7.85 2.23
N ILE A 204 -8.91 -7.62 3.38
CA ILE A 204 -8.32 -7.82 4.71
C ILE A 204 -8.13 -9.30 5.06
N SER A 205 -9.06 -10.17 4.66
CA SER A 205 -9.06 -11.59 4.99
C SER A 205 -8.18 -12.41 4.04
N SER A 206 -7.99 -11.95 2.79
CA SER A 206 -7.00 -12.47 1.84
C SER A 206 -5.58 -12.12 2.28
N MET A 207 -5.42 -11.13 3.17
CA MET A 207 -4.30 -11.10 4.11
C MET A 207 -4.53 -12.22 5.15
N GLN A 208 -4.53 -13.49 4.70
CA GLN A 208 -4.83 -14.70 5.50
C GLN A 208 -3.93 -14.86 6.73
N SER A 209 -2.97 -13.98 6.89
CA SER A 209 -2.30 -13.71 8.15
C SER A 209 -1.62 -12.36 7.93
N ALA A 210 -2.22 -11.24 8.33
CA ALA A 210 -1.36 -10.13 8.76
C ALA A 210 -0.41 -10.74 9.78
N CYS A 211 0.89 -10.70 9.48
CA CYS A 211 1.82 -11.62 10.07
C CYS A 211 1.83 -11.42 11.59
N ARG A 212 1.29 -12.40 12.35
CA ARG A 212 1.00 -12.27 13.79
C ARG A 212 2.27 -12.00 14.60
N ASN A 213 3.40 -12.50 14.09
CA ASN A 213 4.77 -12.28 14.57
C ASN A 213 5.65 -11.58 13.52
N TRP A 214 5.05 -10.99 12.48
CA TRP A 214 5.74 -10.18 11.47
C TRP A 214 7.05 -10.77 10.92
N SER A 215 7.09 -12.08 10.65
CA SER A 215 8.20 -12.75 9.96
C SER A 215 8.42 -12.17 8.55
N TYR A 216 9.68 -11.98 8.18
CA TYR A 216 10.09 -11.72 6.81
C TYR A 216 9.45 -12.74 5.84
N GLN A 217 9.23 -12.35 4.59
CA GLN A 217 8.84 -13.29 3.54
C GLN A 217 9.84 -14.46 3.57
N PRO A 218 9.37 -15.72 3.44
CA PRO A 218 10.25 -16.89 3.53
C PRO A 218 11.38 -16.89 2.48
N GLU A 219 11.26 -16.05 1.46
CA GLU A 219 12.23 -15.84 0.39
C GLU A 219 13.38 -14.88 0.77
N ILE A 220 13.28 -14.17 1.91
CA ILE A 220 14.30 -13.21 2.37
C ILE A 220 15.26 -13.93 3.33
N THR A 221 16.50 -14.10 2.88
CA THR A 221 17.55 -14.79 3.62
C THR A 221 18.08 -13.98 4.80
N ALA A 222 18.71 -14.64 5.77
CA ALA A 222 19.29 -13.97 6.95
C ALA A 222 20.36 -12.93 6.61
N SER A 223 21.15 -13.15 5.55
CA SER A 223 22.13 -12.20 5.01
C SER A 223 21.46 -10.93 4.49
N LEU A 224 20.39 -11.08 3.71
CA LEU A 224 19.59 -9.97 3.20
C LEU A 224 18.95 -9.16 4.31
N ARG A 225 18.40 -9.82 5.33
CA ARG A 225 17.84 -9.16 6.52
C ARG A 225 18.88 -8.28 7.20
N LYS A 226 20.06 -8.85 7.49
CA LYS A 226 21.19 -8.12 8.08
C LYS A 226 21.65 -6.94 7.22
N TYR A 227 21.56 -7.02 5.89
CA TYR A 227 21.90 -5.91 5.01
C TYR A 227 20.83 -4.81 5.00
N MET A 228 19.54 -5.16 5.06
CA MET A 228 18.45 -4.18 5.08
C MET A 228 18.28 -3.49 6.44
N ASP A 229 18.63 -4.19 7.53
CA ASP A 229 18.48 -3.73 8.91
C ASP A 229 19.67 -2.86 9.42
N ASN A 230 20.77 -2.73 8.64
CA ASN A 230 21.95 -1.92 8.96
C ASN A 230 22.08 -0.70 8.04
#